data_AF-A0A842TSG4-F1
#
_entry.id   AF-A0A842TSG4-F1
#
_cell.length_a   1.000
_cell.length_b   1.000
_cell.length_c   1.000
_cell.angle_alpha   90.00
_cell.angle_beta   90.00
_cell.angle_gamma   90.00
#
_symmetry.space_group_name_H-M   'P 1'
#
loop_
_entity.id
_entity.type
_entity.pdbx_description
1 polymer ?
#
loop_
_entity_poly.entity_id
_entity_poly.type
_entity_poly.pdbx_seq_one_letter_code
_entity_poly.pdbx_strand_id
1 'polypeptide(L)'
;MITKKKPLSMAESLEFVDKDTDKGKEIHGFIKKFVKIKPKKAKELREELKKMDMLKMREEHIAKIIDLVPETEEELNKIFNDVGLDKDESKKILETTKKYK
;
A
#
# COMPACT_ATOMS: atom_id res chain seq x y z
N MET A 1 25.04 -9.99 -3.77
CA MET A 1 24.62 -9.31 -2.53
C MET A 1 23.50 -8.35 -2.87
N ILE A 2 22.40 -8.33 -2.11
CA ILE A 2 21.30 -7.37 -2.34
C ILE A 2 21.73 -6.02 -1.77
N THR A 3 21.76 -4.99 -2.61
CA THR A 3 22.20 -3.63 -2.23
C THR A 3 21.06 -2.76 -1.69
N LYS A 4 19.83 -2.96 -2.16
CA LYS A 4 18.64 -2.23 -1.70
C LYS A 4 17.38 -3.06 -1.91
N LYS A 5 16.48 -3.08 -0.93
CA LYS A 5 15.16 -3.72 -1.01
C LYS A 5 14.09 -2.64 -0.78
N LYS A 6 13.12 -2.54 -1.69
CA LYS A 6 11.99 -1.62 -1.57
C LYS A 6 10.69 -2.41 -1.74
N PRO A 7 9.83 -2.50 -0.71
CA PRO A 7 8.53 -3.13 -0.85
C PRO A 7 7.64 -2.28 -1.74
N LEU A 8 6.94 -2.91 -2.68
CA LEU A 8 5.98 -2.30 -3.60
C LEU A 8 4.58 -2.86 -3.28
N SER A 9 3.56 -2.03 -3.48
CA SER A 9 2.17 -2.50 -3.41
C SER A 9 1.83 -3.34 -4.66
N MET A 10 0.78 -4.14 -4.59
CA MET A 10 0.24 -4.87 -5.73
C MET A 10 -0.18 -3.92 -6.86
N ALA A 11 -0.71 -2.73 -6.51
CA ALA A 11 -1.07 -1.73 -7.50
C ALA A 11 0.14 -1.15 -8.24
N GLU A 12 1.26 -0.97 -7.53
CA GLU A 12 2.53 -0.50 -8.12
C GLU A 12 3.23 -1.60 -8.92
N SER A 13 3.12 -2.87 -8.49
CA SER A 13 3.77 -3.99 -9.19
C SER A 13 3.20 -4.23 -10.59
N LEU A 14 1.96 -3.82 -10.87
CA LEU A 14 1.35 -3.87 -12.20
C LEU A 14 2.16 -3.14 -13.27
N GLU A 15 2.97 -2.14 -12.90
CA GLU A 15 3.83 -1.43 -13.86
C GLU A 15 5.06 -2.25 -14.28
N PHE A 16 5.46 -3.23 -13.46
CA PHE A 16 6.63 -4.06 -13.67
C PHE A 16 6.29 -5.45 -14.23
N VAL A 17 5.00 -5.79 -14.35
CA VAL A 17 4.54 -7.07 -14.91
C VAL A 17 4.36 -6.92 -16.42
N ASP A 18 5.14 -7.67 -17.18
CA ASP A 18 5.04 -7.73 -18.64
C ASP A 18 3.68 -8.31 -19.06
N LYS A 19 2.95 -7.59 -19.92
CA LYS A 19 1.61 -8.02 -20.36
C LYS A 19 1.61 -9.01 -21.51
N ASP A 20 2.77 -9.19 -22.15
CA ASP A 20 2.89 -9.93 -23.39
C ASP A 20 3.15 -11.44 -23.17
N THR A 21 3.56 -11.84 -21.97
CA THR A 21 3.69 -13.25 -21.60
C THR A 21 2.40 -13.79 -20.96
N ASP A 22 2.08 -15.07 -21.21
CA ASP A 22 0.90 -15.72 -20.62
C ASP A 22 0.89 -15.68 -19.09
N LYS A 23 2.05 -15.88 -18.47
CA LYS A 23 2.24 -15.74 -17.01
C LYS A 23 1.96 -14.32 -16.51
N GLY A 24 2.36 -13.31 -17.30
CA GLY A 24 2.13 -11.92 -16.97
C GLY A 24 0.66 -11.55 -17.02
N LYS A 25 -0.11 -12.09 -17.97
CA LYS A 25 -1.57 -11.94 -18.03
C LYS A 25 -2.27 -12.57 -16.84
N GLU A 26 -1.85 -13.76 -16.40
CA GLU A 26 -2.39 -14.42 -15.20
C GLU A 26 -2.13 -13.58 -13.93
N ILE A 27 -0.90 -13.11 -13.75
CA ILE A 27 -0.52 -12.25 -12.61
C ILE A 27 -1.30 -10.94 -12.64
N HIS A 28 -1.41 -10.31 -13.80
CA HIS A 28 -2.16 -9.08 -13.97
C HIS A 28 -3.66 -9.27 -13.73
N GLY A 29 -4.22 -10.41 -14.13
CA GLY A 29 -5.60 -10.81 -13.81
C GLY A 29 -5.83 -11.07 -12.32
N PHE A 30 -4.88 -11.70 -11.65
CA PHE A 30 -4.92 -11.92 -10.20
C PHE A 30 -4.86 -10.58 -9.44
N ILE A 31 -3.86 -9.75 -9.73
CA ILE A 31 -3.66 -8.47 -9.06
C ILE A 31 -4.89 -7.56 -9.22
N LYS A 32 -5.49 -7.51 -10.41
CA LYS A 32 -6.72 -6.74 -10.65
C LYS A 32 -7.90 -7.12 -9.75
N LYS A 33 -7.96 -8.34 -9.21
CA LYS A 33 -9.02 -8.76 -8.28
C LYS A 33 -8.83 -8.20 -6.87
N PHE A 34 -7.60 -7.89 -6.48
CA PHE A 34 -7.24 -7.41 -5.14
C PHE A 34 -7.00 -5.91 -5.09
N VAL A 35 -6.59 -5.31 -6.20
CA VAL A 35 -6.28 -3.87 -6.26
C VAL A 35 -7.57 -3.05 -6.21
N LYS A 36 -7.72 -2.28 -5.14
CA LYS A 36 -8.84 -1.34 -4.96
C LYS A 36 -8.63 -0.02 -5.71
N ILE A 37 -7.39 0.39 -5.97
CA ILE A 37 -7.05 1.71 -6.54
C ILE A 37 -6.09 1.63 -7.73
N LYS A 38 -6.16 2.59 -8.66
CA LYS A 38 -5.28 2.60 -9.85
C LYS A 38 -3.80 2.83 -9.47
N PRO A 39 -2.83 2.35 -10.28
CA PRO A 39 -1.39 2.52 -10.02
C PRO A 39 -0.96 3.98 -9.78
N LYS A 40 -1.57 4.95 -10.48
CA LYS A 40 -1.31 6.38 -10.28
C LYS A 40 -1.71 6.85 -8.86
N LYS A 41 -2.95 6.56 -8.45
CA LYS A 41 -3.45 6.84 -7.09
C LYS A 41 -2.61 6.13 -6.02
N ALA A 42 -2.17 4.91 -6.29
CA ALA A 42 -1.32 4.15 -5.37
C ALA A 42 0.03 4.85 -5.11
N LYS A 43 0.66 5.40 -6.15
CA LYS A 43 1.89 6.19 -6.01
C LYS A 43 1.68 7.50 -5.27
N GLU A 44 0.59 8.22 -5.58
CA GLU A 44 0.22 9.46 -4.89
C GLU A 44 -0.01 9.20 -3.39
N LEU A 45 -0.77 8.14 -3.05
CA LEU A 45 -0.98 7.71 -1.68
C LEU A 45 0.32 7.33 -0.98
N ARG A 46 1.24 6.63 -1.66
CA ARG A 46 2.57 6.32 -1.10
C ARG A 46 3.32 7.60 -0.72
N GLU A 47 3.36 8.58 -1.61
CA GLU A 47 4.07 9.83 -1.37
C GLU A 47 3.43 10.62 -0.22
N GLU A 48 2.10 10.66 -0.13
CA GLU A 48 1.42 11.27 1.03
C GLU A 48 1.75 10.56 2.33
N LEU A 49 1.69 9.22 2.38
CA LEU A 49 2.01 8.45 3.57
C LEU A 49 3.48 8.62 3.98
N LYS A 50 4.41 8.71 3.02
CA LYS A 50 5.82 8.99 3.31
C LYS A 50 6.05 10.38 3.87
N LYS A 51 5.32 11.39 3.38
CA LYS A 51 5.42 12.77 3.88
C LYS A 51 4.92 12.94 5.31
N MET A 52 4.14 12.00 5.84
CA MET A 52 3.72 12.02 7.24
C MET A 52 4.90 11.76 8.21
N ASP A 53 6.02 11.24 7.70
CA ASP A 53 7.26 10.98 8.45
C ASP A 53 7.03 10.31 9.82
N MET A 54 6.15 9.30 9.82
CA MET A 54 5.75 8.60 11.04
C MET A 54 6.81 7.56 11.40
N LEU A 55 7.44 7.72 12.57
CA LEU A 55 8.56 6.89 13.02
C LEU A 55 8.23 5.38 13.07
N LYS A 56 6.98 5.03 13.41
CA LYS A 56 6.49 3.65 13.48
C LYS A 56 6.10 3.05 12.12
N MET A 57 6.01 3.87 11.07
CA MET A 57 5.54 3.45 9.76
C MET A 57 6.71 3.05 8.86
N ARG A 58 6.89 1.73 8.70
CA ARG A 58 7.89 1.16 7.77
C ARG A 58 7.36 1.13 6.34
N GLU A 59 8.26 1.05 5.36
CA GLU A 59 7.86 0.96 3.94
C GLU A 59 6.93 -0.24 3.65
N GLU A 60 7.06 -1.32 4.42
CA GLU A 60 6.20 -2.51 4.33
C GLU A 60 4.76 -2.21 4.76
N HIS A 61 4.57 -1.40 5.81
CA HIS A 61 3.26 -0.95 6.25
C HIS A 61 2.62 -0.05 5.18
N ILE A 62 3.41 0.86 4.58
CA ILE A 62 2.93 1.74 3.49
C ILE A 62 2.41 0.91 2.32
N ALA A 63 3.16 -0.10 1.87
CA ALA A 63 2.71 -0.98 0.80
C ALA A 63 1.39 -1.68 1.15
N LYS A 64 1.24 -2.15 2.39
CA LYS A 64 0.00 -2.80 2.86
C LYS A 64 -1.19 -1.86 3.02
N ILE A 65 -0.97 -0.62 3.45
CA ILE A 65 -2.01 0.42 3.50
C ILE A 65 -2.53 0.69 2.09
N ILE A 66 -1.65 0.77 1.10
CA ILE A 66 -2.02 1.00 -0.30
C ILE A 66 -2.82 -0.20 -0.86
N ASP A 67 -2.42 -1.43 -0.54
CA ASP A 67 -3.11 -2.64 -1.00
C ASP A 67 -4.51 -2.79 -0.39
N LEU A 68 -4.62 -2.58 0.92
CA LEU A 68 -5.86 -2.84 1.67
C LEU A 68 -6.80 -1.63 1.70
N VAL A 69 -6.26 -0.41 1.59
CA VAL A 69 -6.98 0.86 1.75
C VAL A 69 -7.90 0.81 2.98
N PRO A 70 -7.33 0.77 4.20
CA PRO A 70 -8.10 0.58 5.42
C PRO A 70 -9.06 1.74 5.67
N GLU A 71 -10.25 1.41 6.16
CA GLU A 71 -11.35 2.35 6.44
C GLU A 71 -11.63 2.51 7.94
N THR A 72 -11.25 1.50 8.72
CA THR A 72 -11.48 1.44 10.17
C THR A 72 -10.17 1.25 10.93
N GLU A 73 -10.16 1.65 12.20
CA GLU A 73 -9.02 1.43 13.10
C GLU A 73 -8.71 -0.07 13.24
N GLU A 74 -9.72 -0.95 13.20
CA GLU A 74 -9.52 -2.40 13.25
C GLU A 74 -8.74 -2.93 12.04
N GLU A 75 -9.06 -2.45 10.83
CA GLU A 75 -8.32 -2.81 9.62
C GLU A 75 -6.90 -2.28 9.65
N LEU A 76 -6.71 -1.06 10.16
CA LEU A 76 -5.40 -0.46 10.32
C LEU A 76 -4.55 -1.24 11.34
N ASN A 77 -5.13 -1.64 12.47
CA ASN A 77 -4.44 -2.43 13.49
C ASN A 77 -3.99 -3.80 12.96
N LYS A 78 -4.76 -4.43 12.04
CA LYS A 78 -4.33 -5.66 11.36
C LYS A 78 -3.10 -5.49 10.46
N ILE A 79 -2.79 -4.26 10.05
CA ILE A 79 -1.57 -3.92 9.29
C ILE A 79 -0.40 -3.69 10.25
N PHE A 80 -0.65 -2.99 11.35
CA PHE A 80 0.34 -2.63 12.36
C PHE A 80 0.35 -3.65 13.53
N ASN A 81 0.48 -4.94 13.22
CA ASN A 81 0.47 -5.98 14.27
C ASN A 81 1.67 -5.90 15.22
N ASP A 82 2.79 -5.35 14.75
CA ASP A 82 4.04 -5.30 15.50
C ASP A 82 4.20 -4.03 16.34
N VAL A 83 3.39 -2.99 16.08
CA VAL A 83 3.52 -1.67 16.71
C VAL A 83 2.15 -1.03 16.95
N GLY A 84 1.93 -0.49 18.14
CA GLY A 84 0.71 0.25 18.45
C GLY A 84 0.75 1.66 17.86
N LEU A 85 -0.24 1.99 17.04
CA LEU A 85 -0.51 3.37 16.62
C LEU A 85 -1.30 4.09 17.71
N ASP A 86 -0.99 5.36 17.95
CA ASP A 86 -1.84 6.21 18.76
C ASP A 86 -3.09 6.67 17.98
N LYS A 87 -4.01 7.35 18.67
CA LYS A 87 -5.28 7.80 18.07
C LYS A 87 -5.07 8.86 16.99
N ASP A 88 -4.06 9.72 17.13
CA ASP A 88 -3.83 10.80 16.18
C ASP A 88 -3.12 10.27 14.92
N GLU A 89 -2.16 9.37 15.11
CA GLU A 89 -1.52 8.58 14.07
C GLU A 89 -2.55 7.81 13.24
N SER A 90 -3.43 7.06 13.90
CA SER A 90 -4.46 6.24 13.26
C SER A 90 -5.44 7.08 12.45
N LYS A 91 -5.92 8.19 13.04
CA LYS A 91 -6.83 9.12 12.35
C LYS A 91 -6.20 9.72 11.10
N LYS A 92 -4.96 10.21 11.18
CA LYS A 92 -4.26 10.79 10.02
C LYS A 92 -4.13 9.80 8.87
N ILE A 93 -3.77 8.54 9.16
CA ILE A 93 -3.67 7.50 8.13
C ILE A 93 -5.04 7.25 7.49
N LEU A 94 -6.08 7.06 8.30
CA LEU A 94 -7.43 6.80 7.81
C LEU A 94 -8.03 7.98 7.02
N GLU A 95 -7.75 9.21 7.41
CA GLU A 95 -8.17 10.39 6.66
C GLU A 95 -7.49 10.48 5.30
N THR A 96 -6.21 10.12 5.22
CA THR A 96 -5.49 10.06 3.95
C THR A 96 -6.00 8.92 3.08
N THR A 97 -6.17 7.70 3.60
CA THR A 97 -6.65 6.56 2.79
C THR A 97 -8.04 6.81 2.22
N LYS A 98 -8.93 7.50 2.96
CA LYS A 98 -10.27 7.88 2.49
C LYS A 98 -10.27 8.74 1.23
N LYS A 99 -9.26 9.58 1.00
CA LYS A 99 -9.17 10.45 -0.20
C LYS A 99 -8.93 9.66 -1.49
N TYR A 100 -8.39 8.45 -1.38
CA TYR A 100 -7.92 7.66 -2.53
C TYR A 100 -8.89 6.57 -2.97
N LYS A 101 -10.01 6.38 -2.25
CA LYS A 101 -11.10 5.48 -2.63
C LYS A 101 -11.75 5.88 -3.96
#